data_AF-A0A7X7RPH7-F1
#
_entry.id   AF-A0A7X7RPH7-F1
#
_cell.length_a   1.000
_cell.length_b   1.000
_cell.length_c   1.000
_cell.angle_alpha   90.00
_cell.angle_beta   90.00
_cell.angle_gamma   90.00
#
_symmetry.space_group_name_H-M   'P 1'
#
loop_
_entity.id
_entity.type
_entity.pdbx_description
1 polymer ?
#
loop_
_entity_poly.entity_id
_entity_poly.type
_entity_poly.pdbx_seq_one_letter_code
_entity_poly.pdbx_strand_id
1 'polypeptide(L)'
;APHLLAYQRAIIRQYADIPLAGIMKDEWGFPPDHTGNPAHDRYWYSRAMADAYAAAAGGRDLVRDALLMTLGERGRERERAAAVNRYRALCRDRNAEIEDDFYRAGKEHFGPDAWIVTHATWTPYPGAQEFRKNGLSWWHATRDVGQSDESTPYACRTSLAKRWGYPLWYNQYYAKEPEPYIGELWAGALGGGRLNVHPLYPRADLPRSERNGRLMRSGLMAGMTRLRMLDEVSGAPLACPVAVVFGHACAMNWTHPAYNDVGLGIASALSAKGFPVDLIPSSLAACGALTLDTDGSVRLGEQRYRAVVLHQPEYGGDAERAFFRRAAQGGSALFRVGDWLCDSQARPYADGGLPLAPERVFKDGAACVEPVLRALAAANVQPVTPWTARAQRWGHAGGKLAAPPVEGFTVLTDGTYIRVAGARQAEGDPIQERFSWQGHDLEVDAVGLVAVRFAPDGSLAAFAAGGFKHLRMDGLDVTVPERVDIAFKRGEDGRVRGVWQG
;
A
#
# COMPACT_ATOMS: atom_id res chain seq x y z
N ALA A 1 -4.05 12.83 25.04
CA ALA A 1 -3.73 11.90 26.15
C ALA A 1 -2.21 11.78 26.31
N PRO A 2 -1.58 12.59 27.18
CA PRO A 2 -0.12 12.62 27.32
C PRO A 2 0.45 11.33 27.94
N HIS A 3 -0.30 10.66 28.81
CA HIS A 3 0.11 9.44 29.50
C HIS A 3 0.11 8.18 28.63
N LEU A 4 -0.43 8.24 27.41
CA LEU A 4 -0.69 7.05 26.60
C LEU A 4 0.59 6.30 26.20
N LEU A 5 1.68 7.02 25.88
CA LEU A 5 2.95 6.39 25.52
C LEU A 5 3.53 5.62 26.72
N ALA A 6 3.53 6.24 27.90
CA ALA A 6 3.96 5.60 29.13
C ALA A 6 3.10 4.37 29.48
N TYR A 7 1.78 4.48 29.30
CA TYR A 7 0.86 3.37 29.51
C TYR A 7 1.14 2.19 28.57
N GLN A 8 1.31 2.47 27.27
CA GLN A 8 1.65 1.45 26.27
C GLN A 8 2.96 0.74 26.58
N ARG A 9 4.02 1.51 26.90
CA ARG A 9 5.32 0.95 27.30
C ARG A 9 5.20 0.09 28.57
N ALA A 10 4.40 0.52 29.55
CA ALA A 10 4.19 -0.25 30.77
C ALA A 10 3.52 -1.60 30.49
N ILE A 11 2.57 -1.67 29.54
CA ILE A 11 1.99 -2.94 29.10
C ILE A 11 3.07 -3.81 28.46
N ILE A 12 3.83 -3.29 27.48
CA ILE A 12 4.86 -4.05 26.78
C ILE A 12 5.89 -4.62 27.76
N ARG A 13 6.35 -3.81 28.71
CA ARG A 13 7.31 -4.21 29.74
C ARG A 13 6.83 -5.36 30.63
N GLN A 14 5.52 -5.51 30.86
CA GLN A 14 4.99 -6.63 31.66
C GLN A 14 5.27 -7.99 31.01
N TYR A 15 5.51 -8.02 29.70
CA TYR A 15 5.77 -9.25 28.94
C TYR A 15 7.25 -9.42 28.58
N ALA A 16 8.16 -8.57 29.08
CA ALA A 16 9.57 -8.55 28.68
C ALA A 16 10.33 -9.86 29.00
N ASP A 17 9.89 -10.61 30.01
CA ASP A 17 10.52 -11.88 30.41
C ASP A 17 10.02 -13.09 29.58
N ILE A 18 9.08 -12.88 28.66
CA ILE A 18 8.55 -13.91 27.77
C ILE A 18 9.28 -13.81 26.42
N PRO A 19 9.77 -14.92 25.85
CA PRO A 19 10.49 -14.93 24.56
C PRO A 19 9.51 -14.78 23.39
N LEU A 20 8.79 -13.66 23.33
CA LEU A 20 7.90 -13.32 22.24
C LEU A 20 8.71 -12.93 21.01
N ALA A 21 8.32 -13.43 19.85
CA ALA A 21 8.95 -13.09 18.57
C ALA A 21 8.56 -11.69 18.06
N GLY A 22 7.72 -10.94 18.80
CA GLY A 22 7.15 -9.68 18.33
C GLY A 22 5.90 -9.25 19.10
N ILE A 23 5.34 -8.11 18.69
CA ILE A 23 4.09 -7.56 19.21
C ILE A 23 3.20 -7.03 18.09
N MET A 24 1.89 -6.99 18.36
CA MET A 24 0.87 -6.52 17.42
C MET A 24 -0.03 -5.46 18.05
N LYS A 25 -0.47 -4.50 17.24
CA LYS A 25 -1.42 -3.44 17.59
C LYS A 25 -2.38 -3.15 16.44
N ASP A 26 -3.63 -3.53 16.65
CA ASP A 26 -4.67 -3.51 15.65
C ASP A 26 -5.47 -2.19 15.66
N GLU A 27 -5.68 -1.64 14.47
CA GLU A 27 -6.62 -0.55 14.14
C GLU A 27 -6.63 0.66 15.09
N TRP A 28 -5.45 1.16 15.44
CA TRP A 28 -5.33 2.25 16.40
C TRP A 28 -6.07 3.53 15.96
N GLY A 29 -6.64 4.24 16.93
CA GLY A 29 -7.29 5.55 16.75
C GLY A 29 -8.61 5.67 17.51
N PHE A 30 -9.25 6.84 17.45
CA PHE A 30 -10.53 7.09 18.13
C PHE A 30 -11.46 7.98 17.29
N PRO A 31 -12.77 8.03 17.56
CA PRO A 31 -13.53 7.03 18.32
C PRO A 31 -13.63 5.70 17.56
N PRO A 32 -13.99 4.59 18.24
CA PRO A 32 -14.29 3.31 17.59
C PRO A 32 -15.67 3.37 16.93
N ASP A 33 -15.85 4.23 15.92
CA ASP A 33 -17.08 4.30 15.14
C ASP A 33 -16.81 4.28 13.63
N HIS A 34 -17.70 3.62 12.89
CA HIS A 34 -17.64 3.51 11.43
C HIS A 34 -18.46 4.59 10.73
N THR A 35 -18.98 5.60 11.45
CA THR A 35 -19.88 6.60 10.87
C THR A 35 -19.15 7.74 10.17
N GLY A 36 -17.82 7.83 10.32
CA GLY A 36 -17.05 8.97 9.84
C GLY A 36 -17.51 10.27 10.53
N ASN A 37 -17.41 11.43 9.87
CA ASN A 37 -17.94 12.69 10.41
C ASN A 37 -18.68 13.52 9.33
N PRO A 38 -19.83 13.05 8.80
CA PRO A 38 -20.48 13.68 7.65
C PRO A 38 -20.98 15.11 7.92
N ALA A 39 -21.39 15.42 9.15
CA ALA A 39 -21.81 16.77 9.53
C ALA A 39 -20.63 17.69 9.91
N HIS A 40 -19.41 17.15 9.96
CA HIS A 40 -18.20 17.87 10.36
C HIS A 40 -18.34 18.62 11.69
N ASP A 41 -19.00 18.01 12.68
CA ASP A 41 -19.36 18.64 13.97
C ASP A 41 -18.77 17.89 15.19
N ARG A 42 -18.18 16.71 14.97
CA ARG A 42 -17.55 15.88 16.01
C ARG A 42 -16.02 15.96 15.99
N TYR A 43 -15.44 16.60 17.00
CA TYR A 43 -13.99 16.75 17.16
C TYR A 43 -13.48 16.07 18.43
N TRP A 44 -12.22 15.63 18.40
CA TRP A 44 -11.50 15.19 19.57
C TRP A 44 -11.23 16.41 20.45
N TYR A 45 -11.46 16.24 21.75
CA TYR A 45 -11.21 17.29 22.71
C TYR A 45 -10.66 16.71 24.01
N SER A 46 -9.64 17.37 24.52
CA SER A 46 -9.14 17.27 25.89
C SER A 46 -8.36 18.55 26.18
N ARG A 47 -8.13 18.88 27.45
CA ARG A 47 -7.30 20.06 27.79
C ARG A 47 -5.92 19.99 27.11
N ALA A 48 -5.26 18.84 27.18
CA ALA A 48 -3.98 18.62 26.51
C ALA A 48 -4.05 18.78 24.97
N MET A 49 -5.16 18.45 24.33
CA MET A 49 -5.34 18.68 22.90
C MET A 49 -5.58 20.15 22.58
N ALA A 50 -6.33 20.86 23.42
CA ALA A 50 -6.50 22.30 23.30
C ALA A 50 -5.16 23.04 23.46
N ASP A 51 -4.33 22.63 24.43
CA ASP A 51 -3.00 23.19 24.64
C ASP A 51 -2.08 22.94 23.43
N ALA A 52 -2.06 21.71 22.91
CA ALA A 52 -1.29 21.36 21.71
C ALA A 52 -1.79 22.11 20.47
N TYR A 53 -3.10 22.27 20.32
CA TYR A 53 -3.69 23.06 19.25
C TYR A 53 -3.30 24.53 19.36
N ALA A 54 -3.42 25.13 20.55
CA ALA A 54 -3.04 26.51 20.80
C ALA A 54 -1.56 26.75 20.47
N ALA A 55 -0.66 25.84 20.87
CA ALA A 55 0.76 25.92 20.51
C ALA A 55 0.98 25.88 18.99
N ALA A 56 0.32 24.96 18.28
CA ALA A 56 0.41 24.85 16.82
C ALA A 56 -0.31 26.00 16.06
N ALA A 57 -1.22 26.71 16.73
CA ALA A 57 -2.08 27.73 16.14
C ALA A 57 -1.67 29.17 16.46
N GLY A 58 -0.56 29.39 17.17
CA GLY A 58 -0.16 30.72 17.61
C GLY A 58 -1.11 31.29 18.67
N GLY A 59 -1.59 30.46 19.58
CA GLY A 59 -2.44 30.85 20.72
C GLY A 59 -3.95 30.80 20.48
N ARG A 60 -4.42 30.30 19.34
CA ARG A 60 -5.87 30.18 19.07
C ARG A 60 -6.54 29.11 19.93
N ASP A 61 -7.80 29.35 20.25
CA ASP A 61 -8.63 28.44 21.04
C ASP A 61 -9.29 27.35 20.16
N LEU A 62 -9.12 26.10 20.56
CA LEU A 62 -9.66 24.94 19.84
C LEU A 62 -11.19 24.93 19.83
N VAL A 63 -11.86 25.35 20.91
CA VAL A 63 -13.33 25.34 20.96
C VAL A 63 -13.91 26.37 19.98
N ARG A 64 -13.31 27.57 19.93
CA ARG A 64 -13.69 28.61 18.97
C ARG A 64 -13.44 28.17 17.53
N ASP A 65 -12.31 27.53 17.27
CA ASP A 65 -11.97 27.04 15.94
C ASP A 65 -12.82 25.82 15.55
N ALA A 66 -13.24 24.97 16.49
CA ALA A 66 -14.21 23.91 16.22
C ALA A 66 -15.54 24.46 15.67
N LEU A 67 -16.06 25.55 16.26
CA LEU A 67 -17.25 26.24 15.73
C LEU A 67 -17.01 26.81 14.33
N LEU A 68 -15.84 27.43 14.11
CA LEU A 68 -15.46 27.96 12.79
C LEU A 68 -15.37 26.84 11.74
N MET A 69 -14.74 25.71 12.08
CA MET A 69 -14.58 24.55 11.22
C MET A 69 -15.94 23.93 10.82
N THR A 70 -16.89 23.84 11.77
CA THR A 70 -18.22 23.27 11.53
C THR A 70 -19.13 24.21 10.74
N LEU A 71 -19.38 25.41 11.26
CA LEU A 71 -20.43 26.30 10.74
C LEU A 71 -19.89 27.26 9.67
N GLY A 72 -18.59 27.55 9.70
CA GLY A 72 -18.01 28.66 8.95
C GLY A 72 -18.41 30.02 9.52
N GLU A 73 -17.75 31.06 9.02
CA GLU A 73 -18.06 32.45 9.32
C GLU A 73 -17.73 33.29 8.09
N ARG A 74 -18.66 34.17 7.70
CA ARG A 74 -18.53 34.97 6.48
C ARG A 74 -17.25 35.81 6.51
N GLY A 75 -16.45 35.72 5.46
CA GLY A 75 -15.17 36.46 5.34
C GLY A 75 -14.00 35.78 6.05
N ARG A 76 -14.20 34.61 6.65
CA ARG A 76 -13.16 33.83 7.36
C ARG A 76 -12.94 32.46 6.72
N GLU A 77 -13.26 32.30 5.45
CA GLU A 77 -13.15 31.05 4.70
C GLU A 77 -11.70 30.52 4.71
N ARG A 78 -10.73 31.43 4.57
CA ARG A 78 -9.30 31.10 4.69
C ARG A 78 -8.93 30.58 6.07
N GLU A 79 -9.37 31.28 7.12
CA GLU A 79 -9.09 30.87 8.50
C GLU A 79 -9.73 29.52 8.82
N ARG A 80 -10.93 29.27 8.28
CA ARG A 80 -11.61 27.98 8.40
C ARG A 80 -10.78 26.87 7.77
N ALA A 81 -10.34 27.03 6.51
CA ALA A 81 -9.51 26.04 5.83
C ALA A 81 -8.20 25.76 6.58
N ALA A 82 -7.53 26.81 7.06
CA ALA A 82 -6.32 26.69 7.87
C ALA A 82 -6.56 25.96 9.21
N ALA A 83 -7.68 26.26 9.89
CA ALA A 83 -8.05 25.58 11.13
C ALA A 83 -8.29 24.08 10.91
N VAL A 84 -8.96 23.71 9.82
CA VAL A 84 -9.18 22.30 9.42
C VAL A 84 -7.85 21.59 9.14
N ASN A 85 -6.99 22.19 8.32
CA ASN A 85 -5.67 21.63 8.00
C ASN A 85 -4.85 21.37 9.27
N ARG A 86 -4.80 22.36 10.16
CA ARG A 86 -4.07 22.28 11.44
C ARG A 86 -4.63 21.18 12.34
N TYR A 87 -5.94 21.14 12.53
CA TYR A 87 -6.59 20.12 13.36
C TYR A 87 -6.31 18.71 12.82
N ARG A 88 -6.42 18.50 11.51
CA ARG A 88 -6.16 17.19 10.88
C ARG A 88 -4.70 16.77 10.98
N ALA A 89 -3.76 17.70 10.75
CA ALA A 89 -2.34 17.44 10.94
C ALA A 89 -2.05 17.03 12.39
N LEU A 90 -2.56 17.77 13.38
CA LEU A 90 -2.39 17.45 14.80
C LEU A 90 -2.91 16.04 15.14
N CYS A 91 -4.08 15.67 14.64
CA CYS A 91 -4.62 14.32 14.84
C CYS A 91 -3.71 13.25 14.21
N ARG A 92 -3.34 13.41 12.94
CA ARG A 92 -2.46 12.46 12.24
C ARG A 92 -1.12 12.30 12.95
N ASP A 93 -0.46 13.40 13.24
CA ASP A 93 0.89 13.41 13.80
C ASP A 93 0.91 12.79 15.20
N ARG A 94 -0.14 13.02 16.00
CA ARG A 94 -0.26 12.34 17.30
C ARG A 94 -0.48 10.83 17.17
N ASN A 95 -1.24 10.36 16.19
CA ASN A 95 -1.40 8.91 15.97
C ASN A 95 -0.11 8.28 15.46
N ALA A 96 0.60 8.95 14.55
CA ALA A 96 1.92 8.52 14.08
C ALA A 96 2.91 8.38 15.25
N GLU A 97 3.00 9.38 16.13
CA GLU A 97 3.87 9.34 17.32
C GLU A 97 3.57 8.14 18.23
N ILE A 98 2.28 7.83 18.42
CA ILE A 98 1.83 6.69 19.25
C ILE A 98 2.24 5.35 18.62
N GLU A 99 2.16 5.24 17.29
CA GLU A 99 2.56 4.06 16.53
C GLU A 99 4.09 3.88 16.49
N ASP A 100 4.83 4.97 16.32
CA ASP A 100 6.30 4.97 16.35
C ASP A 100 6.84 4.63 17.74
N ASP A 101 6.16 5.08 18.80
CA ASP A 101 6.46 4.65 20.16
C ASP A 101 6.20 3.16 20.37
N PHE A 102 5.10 2.62 19.81
CA PHE A 102 4.78 1.20 19.90
C PHE A 102 5.87 0.35 19.24
N TYR A 103 6.29 0.75 18.04
CA TYR A 103 7.38 0.12 17.32
C TYR A 103 8.68 0.11 18.12
N ARG A 104 9.12 1.30 18.59
CA ARG A 104 10.36 1.43 19.35
C ARG A 104 10.33 0.63 20.64
N ALA A 105 9.23 0.67 21.39
CA ALA A 105 9.08 -0.09 22.62
C ALA A 105 9.16 -1.61 22.38
N GLY A 106 8.57 -2.10 21.29
CA GLY A 106 8.68 -3.51 20.91
C GLY A 106 10.13 -3.91 20.60
N LYS A 107 10.83 -3.11 19.79
CA LYS A 107 12.25 -3.36 19.47
C LYS A 107 13.17 -3.26 20.69
N GLU A 108 12.91 -2.33 21.60
CA GLU A 108 13.65 -2.16 22.85
C GLU A 108 13.55 -3.38 23.77
N HIS A 109 12.34 -3.96 23.91
CA HIS A 109 12.09 -5.04 24.86
C HIS A 109 12.30 -6.45 24.29
N PHE A 110 12.03 -6.67 23.00
CA PHE A 110 12.10 -7.99 22.37
C PHE A 110 13.26 -8.13 21.37
N GLY A 111 14.05 -7.07 21.18
CA GLY A 111 15.22 -7.04 20.31
C GLY A 111 14.93 -6.55 18.88
N PRO A 112 15.99 -6.28 18.10
CA PRO A 112 15.86 -5.75 16.74
C PRO A 112 15.12 -6.70 15.78
N ASP A 113 15.21 -8.00 16.02
CA ASP A 113 14.58 -9.05 15.21
C ASP A 113 13.09 -9.26 15.54
N ALA A 114 12.58 -8.63 16.60
CA ALA A 114 11.19 -8.74 16.99
C ALA A 114 10.26 -8.16 15.94
N TRP A 115 9.24 -8.90 15.52
CA TRP A 115 8.30 -8.49 14.49
C TRP A 115 7.19 -7.58 15.04
N ILE A 116 7.10 -6.37 14.53
CA ILE A 116 6.06 -5.39 14.87
C ILE A 116 5.03 -5.32 13.74
N VAL A 117 3.85 -5.87 13.99
CA VAL A 117 2.81 -6.15 12.98
C VAL A 117 1.42 -5.59 13.35
N THR A 118 0.41 -5.96 12.55
CA THR A 118 -0.96 -5.43 12.34
C THR A 118 -0.94 -4.01 11.76
N HIS A 119 -2.07 -3.33 11.68
CA HIS A 119 -2.21 -2.20 10.76
C HIS A 119 -3.04 -1.08 11.38
N ALA A 120 -2.84 0.14 10.88
CA ALA A 120 -3.67 1.28 11.24
C ALA A 120 -4.96 1.40 10.40
N THR A 121 -5.20 0.48 9.46
CA THR A 121 -6.40 0.44 8.61
C THR A 121 -7.60 -0.05 9.42
N TRP A 122 -8.50 0.85 9.83
CA TRP A 122 -9.72 0.52 10.60
C TRP A 122 -10.93 0.27 9.69
N THR A 123 -10.97 1.01 8.60
CA THR A 123 -11.88 0.85 7.48
C THR A 123 -11.01 0.65 6.24
N PRO A 124 -11.35 -0.26 5.33
CA PRO A 124 -10.46 -0.63 4.24
C PRO A 124 -10.19 0.50 3.25
N TYR A 125 -10.87 1.63 3.34
CA TYR A 125 -10.62 2.73 2.44
C TYR A 125 -9.98 3.95 3.10
N PRO A 126 -9.00 4.58 2.41
CA PRO A 126 -8.35 5.80 2.86
C PRO A 126 -9.27 7.03 2.74
N GLY A 127 -10.30 7.13 3.58
CA GLY A 127 -11.35 8.14 3.44
C GLY A 127 -11.86 8.74 4.75
N ALA A 128 -13.02 9.37 4.71
CA ALA A 128 -13.61 10.14 5.81
C ALA A 128 -13.67 9.42 7.16
N GLN A 129 -13.83 8.09 7.15
CA GLN A 129 -13.79 7.25 8.35
C GLN A 129 -12.38 7.25 8.97
N GLU A 130 -11.36 6.96 8.17
CA GLU A 130 -9.94 7.04 8.57
C GLU A 130 -9.49 8.44 8.97
N PHE A 131 -9.93 9.47 8.22
CA PHE A 131 -9.56 10.85 8.51
C PHE A 131 -9.97 11.24 9.93
N ARG A 132 -11.12 10.73 10.38
CA ARG A 132 -11.61 10.91 11.74
C ARG A 132 -10.90 9.99 12.73
N LYS A 133 -10.73 8.71 12.39
CA LYS A 133 -10.21 7.67 13.30
C LYS A 133 -8.76 7.91 13.69
N ASN A 134 -7.90 8.23 12.75
CA ASN A 134 -6.46 8.28 12.98
C ASN A 134 -5.74 9.34 12.13
N GLY A 135 -6.49 10.20 11.43
CA GLY A 135 -5.94 11.22 10.54
C GLY A 135 -5.30 10.64 9.27
N LEU A 136 -5.75 9.45 8.84
CA LEU A 136 -5.14 8.66 7.77
C LEU A 136 -3.63 8.49 7.96
N SER A 137 -3.24 8.01 9.14
CA SER A 137 -1.82 7.82 9.50
C SER A 137 -1.22 6.51 8.98
N TRP A 138 -1.87 5.81 8.04
CA TRP A 138 -1.46 4.46 7.59
C TRP A 138 0.02 4.37 7.18
N TRP A 139 0.51 5.34 6.41
CA TRP A 139 1.92 5.36 5.96
C TRP A 139 2.90 5.97 6.97
N HIS A 140 2.39 6.43 8.12
CA HIS A 140 3.18 6.93 9.25
C HIS A 140 3.14 5.99 10.46
N ALA A 141 2.29 4.97 10.45
CA ALA A 141 2.23 3.95 11.48
C ALA A 141 3.37 2.94 11.28
N THR A 142 4.52 3.17 11.92
CA THR A 142 5.73 2.36 11.70
C THR A 142 5.51 0.88 12.03
N ARG A 143 5.90 0.02 11.09
CA ARG A 143 5.83 -1.45 11.14
C ARG A 143 7.04 -2.05 10.42
N ASP A 144 7.30 -3.33 10.66
CA ASP A 144 8.33 -4.07 9.91
C ASP A 144 7.85 -4.50 8.51
N VAL A 145 6.53 -4.57 8.31
CA VAL A 145 5.91 -4.97 7.05
C VAL A 145 4.63 -4.18 6.81
N GLY A 146 4.33 -3.89 5.54
CA GLY A 146 3.06 -3.34 5.14
C GLY A 146 1.92 -4.32 5.43
N GLN A 147 0.98 -3.94 6.29
CA GLN A 147 -0.23 -4.73 6.52
C GLN A 147 -1.47 -3.86 6.37
N SER A 148 -2.56 -4.50 5.95
CA SER A 148 -3.86 -3.88 5.79
C SER A 148 -4.98 -4.83 6.18
N ASP A 149 -6.18 -4.29 6.29
CA ASP A 149 -7.37 -5.07 6.54
C ASP A 149 -8.25 -5.28 5.29
N GLU A 150 -8.92 -6.43 5.27
CA GLU A 150 -10.00 -6.85 4.37
C GLU A 150 -9.87 -6.43 2.89
N SER A 151 -10.60 -5.38 2.48
CA SER A 151 -10.83 -4.96 1.10
C SER A 151 -10.00 -3.73 0.74
N THR A 152 -8.91 -3.51 1.48
CA THR A 152 -8.05 -2.34 1.28
C THR A 152 -7.58 -2.26 -0.18
N PRO A 153 -7.71 -1.13 -0.88
CA PRO A 153 -7.29 -1.05 -2.27
C PRO A 153 -5.85 -1.53 -2.45
N TYR A 154 -5.61 -2.38 -3.45
CA TYR A 154 -4.29 -2.94 -3.73
C TYR A 154 -3.21 -1.87 -3.90
N ALA A 155 -3.56 -0.72 -4.48
CA ALA A 155 -2.65 0.42 -4.62
C ALA A 155 -2.15 0.99 -3.27
N CYS A 156 -2.96 0.89 -2.21
CA CYS A 156 -2.52 1.23 -0.86
C CYS A 156 -1.58 0.13 -0.33
N ARG A 157 -1.94 -1.14 -0.50
CA ARG A 157 -1.18 -2.29 0.02
C ARG A 157 0.23 -2.36 -0.55
N THR A 158 0.38 -2.21 -1.87
CA THR A 158 1.68 -2.23 -2.54
C THR A 158 2.58 -1.09 -2.07
N SER A 159 2.00 0.08 -1.82
CA SER A 159 2.74 1.23 -1.31
C SER A 159 3.15 1.07 0.16
N LEU A 160 2.35 0.38 0.98
CA LEU A 160 2.69 0.11 2.38
C LEU A 160 3.87 -0.86 2.50
N ALA A 161 3.96 -1.87 1.63
CA ALA A 161 5.14 -2.74 1.55
C ALA A 161 6.41 -1.91 1.33
N LYS A 162 6.39 -1.05 0.31
CA LYS A 162 7.52 -0.19 -0.08
C LYS A 162 7.86 0.86 0.97
N ARG A 163 6.86 1.40 1.66
CA ARG A 163 7.04 2.39 2.75
C ARG A 163 7.90 1.82 3.87
N TRP A 164 7.73 0.54 4.19
CA TRP A 164 8.45 -0.12 5.27
C TRP A 164 9.63 -0.96 4.80
N GLY A 165 9.94 -0.94 3.51
CA GLY A 165 11.10 -1.62 2.94
C GLY A 165 10.99 -3.15 2.98
N TYR A 166 9.77 -3.69 3.04
CA TYR A 166 9.54 -5.13 2.98
C TYR A 166 9.05 -5.54 1.58
N PRO A 167 9.47 -6.68 1.02
CA PRO A 167 9.06 -7.11 -0.32
C PRO A 167 7.56 -7.33 -0.49
N LEU A 168 6.89 -7.72 0.60
CA LEU A 168 5.51 -8.14 0.58
C LEU A 168 4.65 -7.21 1.42
N TRP A 169 3.36 -7.19 1.13
CA TRP A 169 2.34 -6.76 2.08
C TRP A 169 1.51 -7.95 2.54
N TYR A 170 0.92 -7.87 3.74
CA TYR A 170 -0.07 -8.83 4.20
C TYR A 170 -1.44 -8.20 4.32
N ASN A 171 -2.47 -8.92 3.89
CA ASN A 171 -3.84 -8.52 4.11
C ASN A 171 -4.48 -9.43 5.14
N GLN A 172 -4.87 -8.86 6.29
CA GLN A 172 -5.73 -9.54 7.24
C GLN A 172 -7.09 -9.70 6.59
N TYR A 173 -7.40 -10.90 6.14
CA TYR A 173 -8.59 -11.15 5.35
C TYR A 173 -9.53 -12.08 6.08
N TYR A 174 -10.82 -11.77 5.94
CA TYR A 174 -11.86 -12.68 6.36
C TYR A 174 -13.09 -12.62 5.47
N ALA A 175 -13.76 -13.77 5.43
CA ALA A 175 -15.05 -13.94 4.79
C ALA A 175 -15.84 -15.03 5.52
N LYS A 176 -17.12 -15.14 5.19
CA LYS A 176 -18.02 -16.14 5.81
C LYS A 176 -17.72 -17.57 5.39
N GLU A 177 -17.14 -17.73 4.20
CA GLU A 177 -16.85 -19.01 3.54
C GLU A 177 -15.39 -19.05 3.06
N PRO A 178 -14.82 -20.23 2.76
CA PRO A 178 -13.42 -20.36 2.34
C PRO A 178 -13.08 -19.79 0.95
N GLU A 179 -14.01 -19.81 -0.01
CA GLU A 179 -13.73 -19.49 -1.42
C GLU A 179 -13.18 -18.06 -1.61
N PRO A 180 -13.68 -17.02 -0.92
CA PRO A 180 -13.08 -15.69 -0.99
C PRO A 180 -11.63 -15.63 -0.49
N TYR A 181 -11.23 -16.47 0.48
CA TYR A 181 -9.83 -16.52 0.93
C TYR A 181 -8.92 -17.07 -0.15
N ILE A 182 -9.39 -18.08 -0.90
CA ILE A 182 -8.66 -18.65 -2.03
C ILE A 182 -8.53 -17.61 -3.15
N GLY A 183 -9.60 -16.87 -3.45
CA GLY A 183 -9.54 -15.77 -4.40
C GLY A 183 -8.53 -14.69 -3.99
N GLU A 184 -8.57 -14.28 -2.73
CA GLU A 184 -7.64 -13.28 -2.19
C GLU A 184 -6.19 -13.79 -2.12
N LEU A 185 -5.98 -15.09 -1.89
CA LEU A 185 -4.64 -15.71 -1.93
C LEU A 185 -3.96 -15.48 -3.29
N TRP A 186 -4.66 -15.84 -4.37
CA TRP A 186 -4.09 -15.80 -5.72
C TRP A 186 -4.06 -14.39 -6.31
N ALA A 187 -5.10 -13.58 -6.07
CA ALA A 187 -5.07 -12.16 -6.41
C ALA A 187 -3.99 -11.40 -5.61
N GLY A 188 -3.81 -11.76 -4.34
CA GLY A 188 -2.76 -11.25 -3.47
C GLY A 188 -1.37 -11.55 -4.03
N ALA A 189 -1.11 -12.79 -4.45
CA ALA A 189 0.15 -13.18 -5.06
C ALA A 189 0.47 -12.35 -6.31
N LEU A 190 -0.52 -12.17 -7.21
CA LEU A 190 -0.37 -11.33 -8.40
C LEU A 190 -0.19 -9.84 -8.06
N GLY A 191 -0.77 -9.39 -6.95
CA GLY A 191 -0.61 -8.06 -6.37
C GLY A 191 0.64 -7.89 -5.50
N GLY A 192 1.54 -8.88 -5.43
CA GLY A 192 2.78 -8.83 -4.65
C GLY A 192 2.60 -8.93 -3.13
N GLY A 193 1.53 -9.56 -2.66
CA GLY A 193 1.20 -9.72 -1.25
C GLY A 193 0.96 -11.17 -0.81
N ARG A 194 0.57 -11.31 0.45
CA ARG A 194 0.23 -12.57 1.12
C ARG A 194 -1.01 -12.40 2.00
N LEU A 195 -1.62 -13.54 2.33
CA LEU A 195 -2.78 -13.60 3.19
C LEU A 195 -2.35 -13.70 4.66
N ASN A 196 -2.88 -12.83 5.51
CA ASN A 196 -2.96 -13.04 6.95
C ASN A 196 -4.38 -13.57 7.26
N VAL A 197 -4.48 -14.83 7.67
CA VAL A 197 -5.76 -15.56 7.71
C VAL A 197 -6.47 -15.33 9.03
N HIS A 198 -7.56 -14.57 9.00
CA HIS A 198 -8.50 -14.50 10.12
C HIS A 198 -9.53 -15.64 10.01
N PRO A 199 -10.01 -16.23 11.13
CA PRO A 199 -11.08 -17.25 11.10
C PRO A 199 -12.30 -16.80 10.30
N LEU A 200 -13.08 -17.75 9.76
CA LEU A 200 -14.32 -17.43 9.03
C LEU A 200 -15.18 -16.44 9.82
N TYR A 201 -15.51 -15.30 9.21
CA TYR A 201 -16.20 -14.21 9.89
C TYR A 201 -17.08 -13.39 8.93
N PRO A 202 -18.26 -12.91 9.37
CA PRO A 202 -18.92 -13.24 10.64
C PRO A 202 -19.64 -14.59 10.56
N ARG A 203 -19.36 -15.48 11.53
CA ARG A 203 -19.93 -16.84 11.64
C ARG A 203 -20.27 -17.21 13.08
N ALA A 204 -21.05 -16.35 13.75
CA ALA A 204 -21.47 -16.55 15.13
C ALA A 204 -22.18 -17.90 15.37
N ASP A 205 -22.75 -18.48 14.31
CA ASP A 205 -23.37 -19.81 14.26
C ASP A 205 -22.39 -20.98 14.45
N LEU A 206 -21.08 -20.77 14.28
CA LEU A 206 -20.06 -21.81 14.40
C LEU A 206 -19.09 -21.54 15.57
N PRO A 207 -18.60 -22.57 16.27
CA PRO A 207 -17.48 -22.42 17.18
C PRO A 207 -16.18 -22.09 16.41
N ARG A 208 -15.24 -21.40 17.06
CA ARG A 208 -13.96 -20.96 16.43
C ARG A 208 -13.16 -22.13 15.83
N SER A 209 -13.14 -23.28 16.49
CA SER A 209 -12.46 -24.48 16.00
C SER A 209 -13.00 -24.94 14.65
N GLU A 210 -14.31 -24.91 14.44
CA GLU A 210 -14.93 -25.31 13.18
C GLU A 210 -14.72 -24.27 12.07
N ARG A 211 -14.75 -22.97 12.43
CA ARG A 211 -14.38 -21.88 11.50
C ARG A 211 -12.95 -22.08 10.95
N ASN A 212 -12.00 -22.39 11.84
CA ASN A 212 -10.62 -22.68 11.44
C ASN A 212 -10.52 -23.99 10.65
N GLY A 213 -11.19 -25.05 11.11
CA GLY A 213 -11.16 -26.37 10.50
C GLY A 213 -11.62 -26.36 9.04
N ARG A 214 -12.64 -25.56 8.71
CA ARG A 214 -13.11 -25.38 7.32
C ARG A 214 -12.05 -24.76 6.41
N LEU A 215 -11.33 -23.74 6.89
CA LEU A 215 -10.22 -23.15 6.14
C LEU A 215 -9.08 -24.15 5.93
N MET A 216 -8.72 -24.92 6.97
CA MET A 216 -7.68 -25.94 6.86
C MET A 216 -8.02 -27.05 5.87
N ARG A 217 -9.29 -27.41 5.73
CA ARG A 217 -9.78 -28.44 4.79
C ARG A 217 -10.05 -27.93 3.37
N SER A 218 -9.95 -26.62 3.14
CA SER A 218 -10.32 -26.00 1.85
C SER A 218 -9.24 -26.08 0.76
N GLY A 219 -8.03 -26.54 1.10
CA GLY A 219 -6.85 -26.46 0.22
C GLY A 219 -6.10 -25.12 0.29
N LEU A 220 -6.62 -24.13 1.02
CA LEU A 220 -5.98 -22.81 1.22
C LEU A 220 -4.53 -22.93 1.71
N MET A 221 -4.26 -23.82 2.67
CA MET A 221 -2.91 -24.00 3.21
C MET A 221 -1.92 -24.57 2.19
N ALA A 222 -2.39 -25.40 1.26
CA ALA A 222 -1.56 -25.94 0.18
C ALA A 222 -1.17 -24.82 -0.80
N GLY A 223 -2.13 -23.98 -1.20
CA GLY A 223 -1.85 -22.81 -2.03
C GLY A 223 -0.89 -21.82 -1.35
N MET A 224 -1.11 -21.53 -0.06
CA MET A 224 -0.19 -20.69 0.73
C MET A 224 1.23 -21.28 0.80
N THR A 225 1.36 -22.60 0.93
CA THR A 225 2.66 -23.27 0.97
C THR A 225 3.40 -23.11 -0.36
N ARG A 226 2.72 -23.27 -1.49
CA ARG A 226 3.32 -23.05 -2.82
C ARG A 226 3.80 -21.62 -3.01
N LEU A 227 3.03 -20.63 -2.57
CA LEU A 227 3.43 -19.23 -2.71
C LEU A 227 4.68 -18.85 -1.89
N ARG A 228 5.03 -19.61 -0.84
CA ARG A 228 6.28 -19.39 -0.08
C ARG A 228 7.53 -19.66 -0.91
N MET A 229 7.43 -20.42 -2.00
CA MET A 229 8.56 -20.64 -2.93
C MET A 229 9.06 -19.33 -3.54
N LEU A 230 8.22 -18.29 -3.63
CA LEU A 230 8.65 -16.96 -4.07
C LEU A 230 9.67 -16.33 -3.12
N ASP A 231 9.54 -16.61 -1.82
CA ASP A 231 10.37 -16.00 -0.78
C ASP A 231 11.83 -16.51 -0.87
N GLU A 232 12.04 -17.67 -1.50
CA GLU A 232 13.37 -18.24 -1.77
C GLU A 232 14.11 -17.55 -2.93
N VAL A 233 13.37 -17.01 -3.91
CA VAL A 233 13.93 -16.54 -5.19
C VAL A 233 14.07 -15.02 -5.29
N SER A 234 13.20 -14.25 -4.63
CA SER A 234 13.25 -12.79 -4.66
C SER A 234 12.85 -12.15 -3.32
N GLY A 235 13.59 -11.10 -2.97
CA GLY A 235 13.27 -10.17 -1.88
C GLY A 235 12.81 -8.80 -2.40
N ALA A 236 12.37 -8.72 -3.66
CA ALA A 236 11.97 -7.47 -4.29
C ALA A 236 10.44 -7.25 -4.24
N PRO A 237 9.95 -6.02 -4.04
CA PRO A 237 8.52 -5.74 -4.10
C PRO A 237 7.97 -5.71 -5.53
N LEU A 238 6.64 -5.77 -5.64
CA LEU A 238 5.91 -5.58 -6.91
C LEU A 238 6.34 -4.29 -7.61
N ALA A 239 6.66 -4.39 -8.91
CA ALA A 239 6.94 -3.22 -9.73
C ALA A 239 5.65 -2.43 -10.03
N CYS A 240 5.51 -1.25 -9.42
CA CYS A 240 4.48 -0.26 -9.75
C CYS A 240 5.13 0.92 -10.49
N PRO A 241 5.05 1.02 -11.82
CA PRO A 241 5.71 2.09 -12.56
C PRO A 241 5.12 3.48 -12.30
N VAL A 242 3.94 3.57 -11.68
CA VAL A 242 3.25 4.84 -11.39
C VAL A 242 3.02 5.02 -9.90
N ALA A 243 3.23 6.24 -9.41
CA ALA A 243 2.71 6.70 -8.13
C ALA A 243 1.58 7.71 -8.35
N VAL A 244 0.44 7.50 -7.69
CA VAL A 244 -0.56 8.56 -7.48
C VAL A 244 -0.30 9.14 -6.09
N VAL A 245 0.19 10.37 -6.04
CA VAL A 245 0.48 11.11 -4.82
C VAL A 245 -0.68 12.05 -4.52
N PHE A 246 -1.51 11.74 -3.54
CA PHE A 246 -2.63 12.62 -3.19
C PHE A 246 -2.22 13.69 -2.17
N GLY A 247 -2.75 14.90 -2.32
CA GLY A 247 -2.59 15.97 -1.34
C GLY A 247 -3.22 15.58 -0.02
N HIS A 248 -2.37 15.22 0.96
CA HIS A 248 -2.85 14.62 2.20
C HIS A 248 -3.71 15.61 3.00
N ALA A 249 -3.32 16.89 3.02
CA ALA A 249 -4.11 17.95 3.64
C ALA A 249 -5.43 18.20 2.90
N CYS A 250 -5.38 18.36 1.57
CA CYS A 250 -6.57 18.56 0.73
C CYS A 250 -7.61 17.45 0.90
N ALA A 251 -7.20 16.19 0.82
CA ALA A 251 -8.10 15.04 0.94
C ALA A 251 -8.86 15.05 2.29
N MET A 252 -8.24 15.55 3.36
CA MET A 252 -8.85 15.62 4.69
C MET A 252 -9.59 16.93 5.00
N ASN A 253 -9.54 17.92 4.11
CA ASN A 253 -10.12 19.23 4.32
C ASN A 253 -11.50 19.37 3.66
N TRP A 254 -12.56 19.27 4.46
CA TRP A 254 -13.96 19.33 4.01
C TRP A 254 -14.42 20.71 3.54
N THR A 255 -13.58 21.75 3.64
CA THR A 255 -13.87 23.04 3.00
C THR A 255 -13.47 23.06 1.53
N HIS A 256 -12.76 22.03 1.05
CA HIS A 256 -12.31 21.93 -0.34
C HIS A 256 -13.18 20.95 -1.14
N PRO A 257 -13.48 21.22 -2.43
CA PRO A 257 -14.29 20.32 -3.26
C PRO A 257 -13.73 18.90 -3.43
N ALA A 258 -12.40 18.74 -3.30
CA ALA A 258 -11.72 17.44 -3.38
C ALA A 258 -11.61 16.69 -2.04
N TYR A 259 -12.36 17.10 -1.01
CA TYR A 259 -12.46 16.34 0.23
C TYR A 259 -12.85 14.89 -0.05
N ASN A 260 -12.18 13.95 0.63
CA ASN A 260 -12.41 12.51 0.51
C ASN A 260 -12.16 11.95 -0.91
N ASP A 261 -11.41 12.67 -1.75
CA ASP A 261 -10.88 12.16 -3.00
C ASP A 261 -9.35 12.02 -2.93
N VAL A 262 -8.90 10.77 -2.79
CA VAL A 262 -7.47 10.42 -2.78
C VAL A 262 -6.95 10.01 -4.17
N GLY A 263 -7.73 10.10 -5.24
CA GLY A 263 -7.26 9.76 -6.59
C GLY A 263 -7.25 8.26 -6.92
N LEU A 264 -7.98 7.44 -6.15
CA LEU A 264 -8.14 6.00 -6.41
C LEU A 264 -8.76 5.69 -7.78
N GLY A 265 -9.54 6.62 -8.34
CA GLY A 265 -10.05 6.49 -9.71
C GLY A 265 -8.93 6.43 -10.75
N ILE A 266 -7.88 7.24 -10.57
CA ILE A 266 -6.70 7.26 -11.45
C ILE A 266 -5.91 5.96 -11.29
N ALA A 267 -5.61 5.58 -10.05
CA ALA A 267 -4.91 4.33 -9.75
C ALA A 267 -5.65 3.12 -10.33
N SER A 268 -6.96 3.06 -10.13
CA SER A 268 -7.81 1.99 -10.67
C SER A 268 -7.81 1.96 -12.20
N ALA A 269 -7.87 3.11 -12.87
CA ALA A 269 -7.90 3.18 -14.33
C ALA A 269 -6.58 2.69 -14.95
N LEU A 270 -5.45 3.07 -14.37
CA LEU A 270 -4.12 2.64 -14.81
C LEU A 270 -3.86 1.15 -14.54
N SER A 271 -4.20 0.67 -13.33
CA SER A 271 -4.09 -0.75 -13.00
C SER A 271 -4.95 -1.63 -13.92
N ALA A 272 -6.15 -1.17 -14.28
CA ALA A 272 -7.03 -1.86 -15.24
C ALA A 272 -6.46 -1.91 -16.67
N LYS A 273 -5.35 -1.21 -16.95
CA LYS A 273 -4.59 -1.25 -18.21
C LYS A 273 -3.29 -2.05 -18.11
N GLY A 274 -3.04 -2.71 -16.98
CA GLY A 274 -1.82 -3.50 -16.76
C GLY A 274 -0.66 -2.71 -16.17
N PHE A 275 -0.91 -1.54 -15.58
CA PHE A 275 0.11 -0.73 -14.91
C PHE A 275 -0.21 -0.61 -13.42
N PRO A 276 0.28 -1.51 -12.56
CA PRO A 276 0.12 -1.41 -11.11
C PRO A 276 0.56 -0.05 -10.59
N VAL A 277 -0.22 0.51 -9.68
CA VAL A 277 -0.03 1.86 -9.16
C VAL A 277 0.13 1.81 -7.66
N ASP A 278 1.08 2.57 -7.12
CA ASP A 278 1.11 2.88 -5.70
C ASP A 278 0.30 4.15 -5.42
N LEU A 279 -0.58 4.09 -4.41
CA LEU A 279 -1.27 5.25 -3.88
C LEU A 279 -0.56 5.72 -2.61
N ILE A 280 -0.11 6.98 -2.57
CA ILE A 280 0.66 7.49 -1.42
C ILE A 280 0.27 8.93 -1.05
N PRO A 281 0.32 9.32 0.24
CA PRO A 281 0.06 10.69 0.65
C PRO A 281 1.27 11.59 0.38
N SER A 282 1.01 12.84 -0.01
CA SER A 282 2.04 13.89 -0.19
C SER A 282 2.94 14.07 1.02
N SER A 283 2.42 13.82 2.23
CA SER A 283 3.16 13.97 3.48
C SER A 283 4.40 13.08 3.59
N LEU A 284 4.51 12.04 2.75
CA LEU A 284 5.74 11.23 2.69
C LEU A 284 6.92 12.02 2.13
N ALA A 285 6.68 13.04 1.30
CA ALA A 285 7.72 13.98 0.89
C ALA A 285 8.20 14.83 2.07
N ALA A 286 7.27 15.26 2.94
CA ALA A 286 7.60 16.09 4.10
C ALA A 286 8.40 15.35 5.18
N CYS A 287 8.10 14.07 5.43
CA CYS A 287 8.84 13.26 6.40
C CYS A 287 10.07 12.55 5.80
N GLY A 288 10.39 12.78 4.52
CA GLY A 288 11.57 12.24 3.86
C GLY A 288 11.48 10.76 3.43
N ALA A 289 10.31 10.11 3.59
CA ALA A 289 10.10 8.74 3.13
C ALA A 289 9.98 8.65 1.59
N LEU A 290 9.38 9.66 0.95
CA LEU A 290 9.43 9.82 -0.50
C LEU A 290 10.72 10.57 -0.85
N THR A 291 11.55 9.97 -1.69
CA THR A 291 12.90 10.45 -2.01
C THR A 291 13.06 10.69 -3.50
N LEU A 292 14.16 11.38 -3.86
CA LEU A 292 14.59 11.52 -5.25
C LEU A 292 15.88 10.72 -5.44
N ASP A 293 15.95 9.95 -6.52
CA ASP A 293 17.18 9.31 -6.99
C ASP A 293 18.17 10.36 -7.53
N THR A 294 19.38 9.93 -7.88
CA THR A 294 20.46 10.75 -8.42
C THR A 294 20.06 11.54 -9.66
N ASP A 295 19.21 10.97 -10.52
CA ASP A 295 18.64 11.62 -11.71
C ASP A 295 17.33 12.37 -11.45
N GLY A 296 16.97 12.55 -10.18
CA GLY A 296 15.74 13.23 -9.77
C GLY A 296 14.47 12.39 -9.93
N SER A 297 14.56 11.09 -10.24
CA SER A 297 13.36 10.23 -10.27
C SER A 297 12.79 10.06 -8.86
N VAL A 298 11.46 10.10 -8.74
CA VAL A 298 10.76 9.88 -7.46
C VAL A 298 10.85 8.40 -7.07
N ARG A 299 11.10 8.14 -5.79
CA ARG A 299 11.26 6.79 -5.23
C ARG A 299 10.63 6.64 -3.84
N LEU A 300 9.98 5.51 -3.59
CA LEU A 300 9.56 5.06 -2.25
C LEU A 300 10.17 3.69 -1.96
N GLY A 301 10.99 3.58 -0.90
CA GLY A 301 11.78 2.38 -0.67
C GLY A 301 12.67 2.08 -1.88
N GLU A 302 12.62 0.86 -2.40
CA GLU A 302 13.32 0.46 -3.63
C GLU A 302 12.55 0.79 -4.92
N GLN A 303 11.25 1.12 -4.83
CA GLN A 303 10.42 1.40 -5.99
C GLN A 303 10.74 2.78 -6.58
N ARG A 304 11.37 2.79 -7.75
CA ARG A 304 11.53 3.98 -8.58
C ARG A 304 10.35 4.15 -9.54
N TYR A 305 9.76 5.34 -9.61
CA TYR A 305 8.58 5.60 -10.43
C TYR A 305 8.95 6.20 -11.79
N ARG A 306 8.29 5.71 -12.85
CA ARG A 306 8.41 6.24 -14.22
C ARG A 306 7.47 7.42 -14.43
N ALA A 307 6.27 7.38 -13.85
CA ALA A 307 5.33 8.49 -13.84
C ALA A 307 4.81 8.77 -12.42
N VAL A 308 4.54 10.03 -12.15
CA VAL A 308 3.98 10.49 -10.88
C VAL A 308 2.80 11.40 -11.16
N VAL A 309 1.64 11.09 -10.59
CA VAL A 309 0.44 11.94 -10.65
C VAL A 309 0.26 12.60 -9.30
N LEU A 310 0.52 13.89 -9.21
CA LEU A 310 0.24 14.70 -8.04
C LEU A 310 -1.24 15.12 -8.05
N HIS A 311 -2.07 14.43 -7.26
CA HIS A 311 -3.52 14.57 -7.22
C HIS A 311 -3.97 15.50 -6.10
N GLN A 312 -4.63 16.60 -6.46
CA GLN A 312 -5.23 17.58 -5.55
C GLN A 312 -4.27 18.03 -4.44
N PRO A 313 -3.07 18.56 -4.76
CA PRO A 313 -2.03 18.88 -3.78
C PRO A 313 -2.29 20.15 -2.93
N GLU A 314 -3.42 20.81 -3.12
CA GLU A 314 -3.84 22.01 -2.39
C GLU A 314 -3.57 21.90 -0.87
N TYR A 315 -3.15 23.00 -0.25
CA TYR A 315 -2.73 23.06 1.15
C TYR A 315 -1.48 22.24 1.53
N GLY A 316 -0.83 21.59 0.56
CA GLY A 316 0.47 20.98 0.80
C GLY A 316 1.51 22.03 1.25
N GLY A 317 2.39 21.65 2.18
CA GLY A 317 3.36 22.54 2.81
C GLY A 317 4.64 22.76 2.00
N ASP A 318 5.51 23.65 2.50
CA ASP A 318 6.74 24.05 1.79
C ASP A 318 7.69 22.89 1.51
N ALA A 319 7.81 21.91 2.42
CA ALA A 319 8.65 20.73 2.22
C ALA A 319 8.16 19.85 1.06
N GLU A 320 6.84 19.60 0.99
CA GLU A 320 6.23 18.84 -0.11
C GLU A 320 6.41 19.59 -1.43
N ARG A 321 6.22 20.92 -1.41
CA ARG A 321 6.36 21.77 -2.58
C ARG A 321 7.80 21.82 -3.09
N ALA A 322 8.77 21.97 -2.19
CA ALA A 322 10.18 21.94 -2.53
C ALA A 322 10.58 20.59 -3.15
N PHE A 323 10.06 19.48 -2.60
CA PHE A 323 10.25 18.16 -3.16
C PHE A 323 9.73 18.06 -4.61
N PHE A 324 8.47 18.43 -4.85
CA PHE A 324 7.88 18.29 -6.19
C PHE A 324 8.43 19.29 -7.21
N ARG A 325 8.94 20.45 -6.79
CA ARG A 325 9.69 21.35 -7.68
C ARG A 325 10.97 20.70 -8.21
N ARG A 326 11.68 19.97 -7.35
CA ARG A 326 12.87 19.20 -7.76
C ARG A 326 12.47 18.00 -8.61
N ALA A 327 11.42 17.28 -8.23
CA ALA A 327 10.91 16.14 -8.99
C ALA A 327 10.46 16.53 -10.41
N ALA A 328 9.88 17.73 -10.59
CA ALA A 328 9.47 18.26 -11.88
C ALA A 328 10.62 18.39 -12.90
N GLN A 329 11.86 18.46 -12.40
CA GLN A 329 13.09 18.59 -13.19
C GLN A 329 13.84 17.25 -13.32
N GLY A 330 13.31 16.18 -12.72
CA GLY A 330 13.98 14.88 -12.64
C GLY A 330 13.50 13.86 -13.68
N GLY A 331 13.96 12.62 -13.52
CA GLY A 331 13.71 11.52 -14.44
C GLY A 331 12.28 10.95 -14.43
N SER A 332 11.44 11.27 -13.45
CA SER A 332 10.03 10.84 -13.43
C SER A 332 9.14 11.80 -14.22
N ALA A 333 8.25 11.27 -15.05
CA ALA A 333 7.22 12.08 -15.70
C ALA A 333 6.18 12.56 -14.66
N LEU A 334 6.31 13.80 -14.20
CA LEU A 334 5.38 14.41 -13.25
C LEU A 334 4.18 15.05 -13.95
N PHE A 335 2.98 14.71 -13.48
CA PHE A 335 1.68 15.27 -13.86
C PHE A 335 0.98 15.84 -12.62
N ARG A 336 0.10 16.82 -12.80
CA ARG A 336 -0.73 17.38 -11.73
C ARG A 336 -2.20 17.33 -12.08
N VAL A 337 -3.02 16.86 -11.15
CA VAL A 337 -4.49 16.94 -11.21
C VAL A 337 -4.94 17.91 -10.14
N GLY A 338 -5.71 18.92 -10.51
CA GLY A 338 -6.15 19.98 -9.61
C GLY A 338 -5.09 21.06 -9.34
N ASP A 339 -5.43 21.94 -8.42
CA ASP A 339 -4.67 23.14 -8.11
C ASP A 339 -3.71 22.94 -6.92
N TRP A 340 -2.68 23.80 -6.86
CA TRP A 340 -1.79 23.94 -5.71
C TRP A 340 -1.51 25.41 -5.44
N LEU A 341 -2.57 26.17 -5.18
CA LEU A 341 -2.48 27.63 -5.16
C LEU A 341 -2.19 28.19 -3.77
N CYS A 342 -2.44 27.41 -2.71
CA CYS A 342 -2.34 27.82 -1.33
C CYS A 342 -1.49 26.86 -0.48
N ASP A 343 -0.89 27.42 0.56
CA ASP A 343 -0.16 26.68 1.58
C ASP A 343 -1.09 26.04 2.65
N SER A 344 -0.51 25.37 3.64
CA SER A 344 -1.25 24.74 4.74
C SER A 344 -2.06 25.71 5.60
N GLN A 345 -1.74 27.01 5.55
CA GLN A 345 -2.50 28.10 6.19
C GLN A 345 -3.52 28.74 5.24
N ALA A 346 -3.78 28.09 4.10
CA ALA A 346 -4.65 28.58 3.03
C ALA A 346 -4.24 29.98 2.49
N ARG A 347 -2.95 30.33 2.60
CA ARG A 347 -2.42 31.57 2.03
C ARG A 347 -1.99 31.30 0.59
N PRO A 348 -2.33 32.18 -0.37
CA PRO A 348 -1.88 32.02 -1.74
C PRO A 348 -0.35 32.01 -1.85
N TYR A 349 0.17 31.11 -2.68
CA TYR A 349 1.56 31.14 -3.10
C TYR A 349 1.79 32.30 -4.06
N ALA A 350 2.79 33.14 -3.75
CA ALA A 350 3.10 34.34 -4.55
C ALA A 350 3.45 34.02 -6.02
N ASP A 351 3.98 32.84 -6.28
CA ASP A 351 4.41 32.37 -7.59
C ASP A 351 3.41 31.43 -8.28
N GLY A 352 2.16 31.35 -7.78
CA GLY A 352 1.05 30.69 -8.49
C GLY A 352 1.09 29.15 -8.49
N GLY A 353 1.84 28.53 -7.57
CA GLY A 353 1.84 27.08 -7.36
C GLY A 353 3.03 26.33 -7.98
N LEU A 354 2.87 25.04 -8.27
CA LEU A 354 3.95 24.22 -8.87
C LEU A 354 4.01 24.49 -10.39
N PRO A 355 5.11 25.07 -10.93
CA PRO A 355 5.22 25.29 -12.37
C PRO A 355 5.42 23.96 -13.09
N LEU A 356 4.46 23.61 -13.95
CA LEU A 356 4.52 22.48 -14.88
C LEU A 356 4.05 22.95 -16.26
N ALA A 357 4.51 22.28 -17.31
CA ALA A 357 4.02 22.54 -18.66
C ALA A 357 2.50 22.30 -18.73
N PRO A 358 1.71 23.13 -19.43
CA PRO A 358 0.25 23.05 -19.43
C PRO A 358 -0.32 21.66 -19.78
N GLU A 359 0.33 20.93 -20.68
CA GLU A 359 -0.04 19.57 -21.10
C GLU A 359 0.16 18.50 -20.01
N ARG A 360 0.74 18.88 -18.87
CA ARG A 360 0.92 18.02 -17.68
C ARG A 360 -0.01 18.42 -16.54
N VAL A 361 -0.91 19.39 -16.74
CA VAL A 361 -1.84 19.90 -15.73
C VAL A 361 -3.28 19.61 -16.17
N PHE A 362 -4.03 18.93 -15.31
CA PHE A 362 -5.40 18.49 -15.59
C PHE A 362 -6.37 18.95 -14.51
N LYS A 363 -7.62 19.17 -14.89
CA LYS A 363 -8.69 19.53 -13.93
C LYS A 363 -9.26 18.30 -13.23
N ASP A 364 -9.40 17.20 -13.96
CA ASP A 364 -9.95 15.95 -13.45
C ASP A 364 -8.99 14.77 -13.67
N GLY A 365 -9.14 13.74 -12.84
CA GLY A 365 -8.26 12.59 -12.87
C GLY A 365 -8.41 11.72 -14.11
N ALA A 366 -9.60 11.68 -14.74
CA ALA A 366 -9.83 10.85 -15.92
C ALA A 366 -9.04 11.38 -17.12
N ALA A 367 -9.00 12.70 -17.30
CA ALA A 367 -8.21 13.35 -18.34
C ALA A 367 -6.69 13.10 -18.22
N CYS A 368 -6.20 12.79 -17.02
CA CYS A 368 -4.78 12.53 -16.76
C CYS A 368 -4.32 11.11 -17.17
N VAL A 369 -5.23 10.14 -17.30
CA VAL A 369 -4.88 8.72 -17.52
C VAL A 369 -4.15 8.51 -18.85
N GLU A 370 -4.70 8.98 -19.96
CA GLU A 370 -4.11 8.81 -21.29
C GLU A 370 -2.71 9.47 -21.44
N PRO A 371 -2.48 10.70 -20.97
CA PRO A 371 -1.14 11.29 -20.89
C PRO A 371 -0.13 10.43 -20.12
N VAL A 372 -0.53 9.83 -18.99
CA VAL A 372 0.34 8.94 -18.21
C VAL A 372 0.68 7.68 -19.03
N LEU A 373 -0.31 7.05 -19.66
CA LEU A 373 -0.09 5.87 -20.51
C LEU A 373 0.89 6.16 -21.65
N ARG A 374 0.78 7.33 -22.29
CA ARG A 374 1.73 7.75 -23.34
C ARG A 374 3.15 7.91 -22.79
N ALA A 375 3.32 8.47 -21.59
CA ALA A 375 4.64 8.60 -20.97
C ALA A 375 5.24 7.23 -20.62
N LEU A 376 4.43 6.28 -20.16
CA LEU A 376 4.87 4.91 -19.88
C LEU A 376 5.29 4.19 -21.16
N ALA A 377 4.53 4.33 -22.25
CA ALA A 377 4.87 3.77 -23.55
C ALA A 377 6.19 4.36 -24.09
N ALA A 378 6.38 5.68 -23.99
CA ALA A 378 7.62 6.34 -24.38
C ALA A 378 8.83 5.88 -23.54
N ALA A 379 8.60 5.46 -22.30
CA ALA A 379 9.61 4.88 -21.42
C ALA A 379 9.77 3.36 -21.56
N ASN A 380 9.14 2.74 -22.58
CA ASN A 380 9.16 1.30 -22.86
C ASN A 380 8.72 0.43 -21.66
N VAL A 381 7.82 0.96 -20.82
CA VAL A 381 7.25 0.20 -19.71
C VAL A 381 6.26 -0.81 -20.26
N GLN A 382 6.56 -2.10 -20.10
CA GLN A 382 5.66 -3.17 -20.51
C GLN A 382 4.52 -3.33 -19.49
N PRO A 383 3.26 -3.46 -19.94
CA PRO A 383 2.15 -3.77 -19.04
C PRO A 383 2.25 -5.23 -18.56
N VAL A 384 1.75 -5.47 -17.35
CA VAL A 384 1.49 -6.81 -16.81
C VAL A 384 0.03 -7.21 -17.05
N THR A 385 -0.42 -8.34 -16.51
CA THR A 385 -1.85 -8.71 -16.59
C THR A 385 -2.73 -7.59 -16.03
N PRO A 386 -3.70 -7.07 -16.81
CA PRO A 386 -4.61 -6.03 -16.36
C PRO A 386 -5.42 -6.43 -15.14
N TRP A 387 -5.60 -5.50 -14.20
CA TRP A 387 -6.41 -5.70 -13.01
C TRP A 387 -7.90 -5.59 -13.37
N THR A 388 -8.46 -6.69 -13.87
CA THR A 388 -9.84 -6.78 -14.37
C THR A 388 -10.85 -7.16 -13.30
N ALA A 389 -10.39 -7.78 -12.19
CA ALA A 389 -11.24 -8.08 -11.07
C ALA A 389 -11.74 -6.79 -10.41
N ARG A 390 -12.86 -6.92 -9.72
CA ARG A 390 -13.57 -5.79 -9.13
C ARG A 390 -13.73 -6.05 -7.64
N ALA A 391 -12.87 -5.42 -6.84
CA ALA A 391 -12.97 -5.52 -5.38
C ALA A 391 -14.27 -4.87 -4.89
N GLN A 392 -14.95 -5.57 -3.95
CA GLN A 392 -16.07 -4.99 -3.20
C GLN A 392 -15.56 -3.86 -2.31
N ARG A 393 -16.39 -2.84 -2.09
CA ARG A 393 -16.02 -1.64 -1.34
C ARG A 393 -16.75 -1.63 0.01
N TRP A 394 -16.09 -2.02 1.09
CA TRP A 394 -16.58 -1.68 2.43
C TRP A 394 -16.13 -0.25 2.77
N GLY A 395 -17.03 0.59 3.31
CA GLY A 395 -16.75 2.00 3.65
C GLY A 395 -16.94 3.06 2.55
N HIS A 396 -17.40 2.70 1.34
CA HIS A 396 -17.55 3.64 0.20
C HIS A 396 -18.99 3.98 -0.19
N ALA A 397 -19.19 5.22 -0.62
CA ALA A 397 -20.26 5.59 -1.55
C ALA A 397 -19.76 5.52 -3.01
N GLY A 398 -20.22 4.51 -3.78
CA GLY A 398 -20.06 4.40 -5.25
C GLY A 398 -19.04 3.35 -5.74
N GLY A 399 -19.18 2.87 -7.00
CA GLY A 399 -18.22 2.17 -7.91
C GLY A 399 -17.66 0.76 -7.59
N LYS A 400 -16.80 0.21 -8.47
CA LYS A 400 -15.92 -0.98 -8.25
C LYS A 400 -14.46 -0.58 -8.49
N LEU A 401 -13.48 -1.04 -7.69
CA LEU A 401 -12.05 -0.73 -7.89
C LEU A 401 -11.35 -1.88 -8.61
N ALA A 402 -10.39 -1.56 -9.47
CA ALA A 402 -9.55 -2.55 -10.13
C ALA A 402 -8.75 -3.33 -9.09
N ALA A 403 -8.81 -4.65 -9.20
CA ALA A 403 -8.05 -5.59 -8.39
C ALA A 403 -7.38 -6.62 -9.31
N PRO A 404 -6.25 -7.20 -8.89
CA PRO A 404 -5.62 -8.28 -9.64
C PRO A 404 -6.62 -9.43 -9.85
N PRO A 405 -6.66 -10.05 -11.04
CA PRO A 405 -7.32 -11.35 -11.20
C PRO A 405 -6.60 -12.43 -10.38
N VAL A 406 -7.23 -13.60 -10.30
CA VAL A 406 -6.67 -14.80 -9.64
C VAL A 406 -5.75 -15.61 -10.54
N GLU A 407 -5.57 -15.16 -11.78
CA GLU A 407 -4.64 -15.72 -12.75
C GLU A 407 -4.06 -14.61 -13.62
N GLY A 408 -2.77 -14.71 -13.91
CA GLY A 408 -2.07 -13.76 -14.76
C GLY A 408 -0.57 -13.83 -14.54
N PHE A 409 0.12 -12.79 -14.98
CA PHE A 409 1.52 -12.56 -14.65
C PHE A 409 1.76 -11.13 -14.17
N THR A 410 2.82 -10.97 -13.38
CA THR A 410 3.34 -9.70 -12.90
C THR A 410 4.86 -9.72 -12.86
N VAL A 411 5.46 -8.58 -12.50
CA VAL A 411 6.91 -8.39 -12.46
C VAL A 411 7.30 -7.69 -11.15
N LEU A 412 8.37 -8.17 -10.52
CA LEU A 412 8.97 -7.53 -9.34
C LEU A 412 10.01 -6.47 -9.76
N THR A 413 10.37 -5.59 -8.84
CA THR A 413 11.32 -4.49 -9.10
C THR A 413 12.73 -4.95 -9.49
N ASP A 414 13.10 -6.20 -9.21
CA ASP A 414 14.35 -6.84 -9.63
C ASP A 414 14.25 -7.56 -10.99
N GLY A 415 13.12 -7.46 -11.68
CA GLY A 415 12.87 -8.10 -12.96
C GLY A 415 12.37 -9.55 -12.88
N THR A 416 12.13 -10.09 -11.68
CA THR A 416 11.51 -11.42 -11.52
C THR A 416 10.10 -11.41 -12.12
N TYR A 417 9.89 -12.25 -13.13
CA TYR A 417 8.57 -12.55 -13.68
C TYR A 417 7.85 -13.56 -12.78
N ILE A 418 6.57 -13.32 -12.50
CA ILE A 418 5.73 -14.24 -11.71
C ILE A 418 4.46 -14.51 -12.51
N ARG A 419 4.19 -15.79 -12.81
CA ARG A 419 2.92 -16.29 -13.34
C ARG A 419 2.17 -17.02 -12.21
N VAL A 420 0.92 -16.65 -12.00
CA VAL A 420 0.02 -17.35 -11.06
C VAL A 420 -1.24 -17.86 -11.76
N ALA A 421 -1.75 -19.00 -11.33
CA ALA A 421 -3.01 -19.56 -11.82
C ALA A 421 -3.76 -20.22 -10.66
N GLY A 422 -4.87 -19.65 -10.21
CA GLY A 422 -5.64 -20.20 -9.09
C GLY A 422 -7.12 -19.86 -9.17
N ALA A 423 -7.68 -19.92 -10.38
CA ALA A 423 -9.08 -19.65 -10.65
C ALA A 423 -10.01 -20.81 -10.28
N ARG A 424 -9.53 -22.07 -10.32
CA ARG A 424 -10.38 -23.26 -10.18
C ARG A 424 -10.03 -24.12 -8.97
N GLN A 425 -8.75 -24.26 -8.65
CA GLN A 425 -8.25 -25.09 -7.55
C GLN A 425 -7.62 -24.24 -6.45
N ALA A 426 -7.89 -24.60 -5.20
CA ALA A 426 -7.41 -23.85 -4.03
C ALA A 426 -5.90 -23.85 -3.92
N GLU A 427 -5.30 -24.99 -4.24
CA GLU A 427 -3.88 -25.23 -4.27
C GLU A 427 -3.20 -24.63 -5.52
N GLY A 428 -3.96 -24.33 -6.57
CA GLY A 428 -3.49 -23.73 -7.82
C GLY A 428 -3.80 -24.60 -9.04
N ASP A 429 -3.98 -23.94 -10.19
CA ASP A 429 -4.35 -24.56 -11.46
C ASP A 429 -3.10 -24.98 -12.28
N PRO A 430 -3.20 -25.97 -13.18
CA PRO A 430 -2.11 -26.32 -14.08
C PRO A 430 -1.66 -25.14 -14.96
N ILE A 431 -0.34 -24.96 -15.06
CA ILE A 431 0.33 -24.02 -15.96
C ILE A 431 1.11 -24.86 -16.96
N GLN A 432 0.56 -25.03 -18.17
CA GLN A 432 1.17 -25.75 -19.29
C GLN A 432 1.29 -24.79 -20.47
N GLU A 433 2.31 -23.93 -20.43
CA GLU A 433 2.37 -22.73 -21.25
C GLU A 433 3.73 -22.56 -21.92
N ARG A 434 3.71 -21.86 -23.06
CA ARG A 434 4.91 -21.32 -23.71
C ARG A 434 4.83 -19.80 -23.72
N PHE A 435 5.88 -19.13 -23.27
CA PHE A 435 5.94 -17.67 -23.23
C PHE A 435 7.38 -17.18 -23.35
N SER A 436 7.55 -15.92 -23.74
CA SER A 436 8.86 -15.28 -23.83
C SER A 436 9.01 -14.22 -22.75
N TRP A 437 10.17 -14.17 -22.09
CA TRP A 437 10.50 -13.13 -21.11
C TRP A 437 11.96 -12.70 -21.25
N GLN A 438 12.21 -11.39 -21.34
CA GLN A 438 13.55 -10.81 -21.51
C GLN A 438 14.39 -11.43 -22.65
N GLY A 439 13.74 -11.87 -23.73
CA GLY A 439 14.40 -12.47 -24.89
C GLY A 439 14.60 -13.98 -24.82
N HIS A 440 14.15 -14.62 -23.74
CA HIS A 440 14.22 -16.06 -23.54
C HIS A 440 12.86 -16.71 -23.79
N ASP A 441 12.83 -17.83 -24.51
CA ASP A 441 11.62 -18.63 -24.71
C ASP A 441 11.54 -19.74 -23.66
N LEU A 442 10.43 -19.80 -22.95
CA LEU A 442 10.18 -20.76 -21.88
C LEU A 442 8.99 -21.65 -22.24
N GLU A 443 9.12 -22.94 -21.96
CA GLU A 443 8.03 -23.92 -21.92
C GLU A 443 8.00 -24.54 -20.53
N VAL A 444 6.85 -24.45 -19.85
CA VAL A 444 6.73 -24.87 -18.45
C VAL A 444 5.49 -25.75 -18.25
N ASP A 445 5.65 -26.82 -17.47
CA ASP A 445 4.57 -27.57 -16.84
C ASP A 445 4.71 -27.48 -15.31
N ALA A 446 3.80 -26.75 -14.67
CA ALA A 446 3.74 -26.49 -13.24
C ALA A 446 2.28 -26.39 -12.76
N VAL A 447 2.08 -26.08 -11.48
CA VAL A 447 0.77 -25.91 -10.83
C VAL A 447 0.80 -24.66 -9.95
N GLY A 448 -0.12 -23.74 -10.19
CA GLY A 448 -0.35 -22.56 -9.35
C GLY A 448 0.63 -21.42 -9.56
N LEU A 449 1.93 -21.72 -9.61
CA LEU A 449 3.00 -20.73 -9.56
C LEU A 449 4.15 -21.10 -10.50
N VAL A 450 4.64 -20.11 -11.24
CA VAL A 450 5.96 -20.09 -11.87
C VAL A 450 6.59 -18.72 -11.64
N ALA A 451 7.86 -18.67 -11.27
CA ALA A 451 8.64 -17.44 -11.23
C ALA A 451 10.01 -17.64 -11.84
N VAL A 452 10.49 -16.64 -12.58
CA VAL A 452 11.78 -16.69 -13.27
C VAL A 452 12.47 -15.34 -13.22
N ARG A 453 13.78 -15.34 -12.96
CA ARG A 453 14.64 -14.17 -13.06
C ARG A 453 15.91 -14.52 -13.80
N PHE A 454 16.29 -13.69 -14.76
CA PHE A 454 17.54 -13.77 -15.49
C PHE A 454 18.58 -12.80 -14.91
N ALA A 455 19.85 -13.20 -15.00
CA ALA A 455 20.97 -12.31 -14.73
C ALA A 455 21.24 -11.41 -15.96
N PRO A 456 22.02 -10.33 -15.80
CA PRO A 456 22.34 -9.43 -16.92
C PRO A 456 23.04 -10.09 -18.11
N ASP A 457 23.70 -11.24 -17.90
CA ASP A 457 24.34 -12.04 -18.95
C ASP A 457 23.37 -13.00 -19.67
N GLY A 458 22.08 -12.98 -19.32
CA GLY A 458 21.04 -13.85 -19.86
C GLY A 458 20.95 -15.22 -19.19
N SER A 459 21.79 -15.52 -18.19
CA SER A 459 21.70 -16.80 -17.49
C SER A 459 20.54 -16.84 -16.50
N LEU A 460 19.99 -18.04 -16.26
CA LEU A 460 18.94 -18.24 -15.26
C LEU A 460 19.50 -18.01 -13.85
N ALA A 461 19.06 -16.91 -13.21
CA ALA A 461 19.50 -16.49 -11.90
C ALA A 461 18.64 -17.06 -10.77
N ALA A 462 17.32 -17.16 -10.99
CA ALA A 462 16.41 -17.78 -10.04
C ALA A 462 15.17 -18.36 -10.72
N PHE A 463 14.62 -19.43 -10.14
CA PHE A 463 13.43 -20.10 -10.62
C PHE A 463 12.63 -20.67 -9.45
N ALA A 464 11.32 -20.51 -9.48
CA ALA A 464 10.40 -21.19 -8.57
C ALA A 464 9.20 -21.73 -9.34
N ALA A 465 8.72 -22.91 -8.96
CA ALA A 465 7.49 -23.47 -9.51
C ALA A 465 6.80 -24.37 -8.48
N GLY A 466 5.48 -24.20 -8.36
CA GLY A 466 4.64 -25.14 -7.62
C GLY A 466 4.32 -26.35 -8.49
N GLY A 467 4.26 -27.56 -7.93
CA GLY A 467 3.93 -28.80 -8.64
C GLY A 467 4.68 -28.97 -9.98
N PHE A 468 5.94 -28.54 -10.01
CA PHE A 468 6.83 -28.57 -11.16
C PHE A 468 6.92 -29.96 -11.77
N LYS A 469 6.82 -30.02 -13.10
CA LYS A 469 6.95 -31.24 -13.89
C LYS A 469 7.98 -31.10 -14.99
N HIS A 470 8.00 -29.96 -15.68
CA HIS A 470 8.86 -29.73 -16.84
C HIS A 470 9.22 -28.25 -17.00
N LEU A 471 10.47 -27.97 -17.39
CA LEU A 471 10.95 -26.68 -17.87
C LEU A 471 11.87 -26.91 -19.06
N ARG A 472 11.61 -26.21 -20.16
CA ARG A 472 12.54 -26.09 -21.28
C ARG A 472 12.80 -24.61 -21.61
N MET A 473 14.07 -24.24 -21.71
CA MET A 473 14.54 -22.88 -21.97
C MET A 473 16.03 -22.90 -22.34
N ASP A 474 16.44 -22.26 -23.43
CA ASP A 474 17.86 -22.04 -23.83
C ASP A 474 18.84 -23.19 -23.54
N GLY A 475 18.54 -24.37 -24.11
CA GLY A 475 19.39 -25.56 -23.94
C GLY A 475 19.26 -26.27 -22.58
N LEU A 476 18.49 -25.71 -21.65
CA LEU A 476 18.00 -26.40 -20.46
C LEU A 476 16.70 -27.15 -20.79
N ASP A 477 16.66 -28.43 -20.47
CA ASP A 477 15.47 -29.28 -20.55
C ASP A 477 15.47 -30.18 -19.31
N VAL A 478 14.55 -29.89 -18.38
CA VAL A 478 14.46 -30.57 -17.08
C VAL A 478 13.06 -31.14 -16.94
N THR A 479 13.00 -32.43 -16.65
CA THR A 479 11.74 -33.15 -16.36
C THR A 479 11.92 -33.99 -15.10
N VAL A 480 10.90 -33.99 -14.24
CA VAL A 480 10.89 -34.79 -13.01
C VAL A 480 9.85 -35.91 -13.09
N PRO A 481 10.10 -37.09 -12.48
CA PRO A 481 9.17 -38.23 -12.55
C PRO A 481 7.86 -37.95 -11.82
N GLU A 482 7.90 -37.23 -10.70
CA GLU A 482 6.75 -36.82 -9.89
C GLU A 482 6.73 -35.30 -9.75
N ARG A 483 5.54 -34.72 -9.55
CA ARG A 483 5.41 -33.27 -9.39
C ARG A 483 6.00 -32.85 -8.04
N VAL A 484 6.79 -31.78 -8.04
CA VAL A 484 7.45 -31.26 -6.82
C VAL A 484 7.34 -29.74 -6.77
N ASP A 485 7.26 -29.16 -5.59
CA ASP A 485 7.51 -27.74 -5.40
C ASP A 485 9.03 -27.51 -5.41
N ILE A 486 9.50 -26.62 -6.28
CA ILE A 486 10.93 -26.31 -6.42
C ILE A 486 11.13 -24.80 -6.38
N ALA A 487 12.18 -24.37 -5.70
CA ALA A 487 12.69 -23.00 -5.77
C ALA A 487 14.20 -23.01 -5.68
N PHE A 488 14.89 -22.24 -6.52
CA PHE A 488 16.32 -22.06 -6.39
C PHE A 488 16.78 -20.69 -6.89
N LYS A 489 17.91 -20.25 -6.35
CA LYS A 489 18.66 -19.07 -6.82
C LYS A 489 20.14 -19.38 -6.91
N ARG A 490 20.79 -18.77 -7.89
CA ARG A 490 22.26 -18.73 -8.01
C ARG A 490 22.77 -17.58 -7.13
N GLY A 491 23.64 -17.91 -6.19
CA GLY A 491 24.34 -16.93 -5.36
C GLY A 491 25.46 -16.23 -6.13
N GLU A 492 25.97 -15.13 -5.55
CA GLU A 492 27.14 -14.41 -6.08
C GLU A 492 28.40 -15.28 -6.11
N ASP A 493 28.47 -16.30 -5.26
CA ASP A 493 29.52 -17.33 -5.23
C ASP A 493 29.38 -18.38 -6.35
N GLY A 494 28.39 -18.22 -7.23
CA GLY A 494 28.06 -19.15 -8.31
C GLY A 494 27.35 -20.42 -7.86
N ARG A 495 27.14 -20.64 -6.55
CA ARG A 495 26.45 -21.83 -6.04
C ARG A 495 24.94 -21.68 -6.17
N VAL A 496 24.27 -22.78 -6.52
CA VAL A 496 22.81 -22.84 -6.52
C VAL A 496 22.33 -23.29 -5.15
N ARG A 497 21.38 -22.55 -4.58
CA ARG A 497 20.74 -22.87 -3.30
C ARG A 497 19.23 -22.83 -3.51
N GLY A 498 18.51 -23.70 -2.82
CA GLY A 498 17.09 -23.83 -3.05
C GLY A 498 16.41 -24.86 -2.18
N VAL A 499 15.12 -24.99 -2.40
CA VAL A 499 14.21 -25.93 -1.76
C VAL A 499 13.67 -26.90 -2.80
N TRP A 500 13.55 -28.15 -2.38
CA TRP A 500 12.88 -29.22 -3.11
C TRP A 500 11.91 -29.88 -2.14
N GLN A 501 10.61 -29.78 -2.42
CA GLN A 501 9.55 -30.27 -1.56
C GLN A 501 8.56 -31.08 -2.40
N GLY A 502 8.27 -32.32 -2.00
CA GLY A 502 7.35 -33.21 -2.70
C GLY A 502 6.63 -34.10 -1.70
#